data_AF-A0A7J9XL13-F1
#
_entry.id   AF-A0A7J9XL13-F1
#
_cell.length_a   1.000
_cell.length_b   1.000
_cell.length_c   1.000
_cell.angle_alpha   90.00
_cell.angle_beta   90.00
_cell.angle_gamma   90.00
#
_symmetry.space_group_name_H-M   'P 1'
#
loop_
_entity.id
_entity.type
_entity.pdbx_description
1 polymer ?
#
loop_
_entity_poly.entity_id
_entity_poly.type
_entity_poly.pdbx_seq_one_letter_code
_entity_poly.pdbx_strand_id
1 'polypeptide(L)'
;MRASERLPLFTSWAHARLGAVLVRTGRVDEAAHHVDAALGTGPPLGHYEARLARCELAVARHDADAAALLADAVDRAIRGGHLASRRALTPP
;
A
#
# COMPACT_ATOMS: atom_id res chain seq x y z
N MET A 1 7.80 11.95 16.82
CA MET A 1 6.63 11.06 16.60
C MET A 1 6.95 9.65 17.11
N ARG A 2 6.95 9.42 18.43
CA ARG A 2 7.33 8.11 19.03
C ARG A 2 6.15 7.18 19.35
N ALA A 3 4.92 7.67 19.23
CA ALA A 3 3.71 6.90 19.56
C ALA A 3 3.35 5.86 18.48
N SER A 4 3.72 6.09 17.22
CA SER A 4 3.40 5.20 16.09
C SER A 4 4.33 3.98 16.00
N GLU A 5 5.56 4.04 16.53
CA GLU A 5 6.51 2.91 16.51
C GLU A 5 5.97 1.64 17.19
N ARG A 6 5.00 1.78 18.10
CA ARG A 6 4.33 0.65 18.77
C ARG A 6 2.98 0.27 18.15
N LEU A 7 2.63 0.88 17.03
CA LEU A 7 1.38 0.65 16.30
C LEU A 7 1.71 0.34 14.83
N PRO A 8 2.01 -0.92 14.50
CA PRO A 8 2.50 -1.33 13.18
C PRO A 8 1.63 -0.87 12.01
N LEU A 9 0.32 -0.71 12.23
CA LEU A 9 -0.61 -0.12 11.26
C LEU A 9 -0.24 1.31 10.87
N PHE A 10 0.00 2.19 11.84
CA PHE A 10 0.32 3.59 11.58
C PHE A 10 1.73 3.75 11.01
N THR A 11 2.69 2.91 11.43
CA THR A 11 4.03 2.88 10.81
C THR A 11 3.96 2.49 9.34
N SER A 12 3.25 1.41 9.00
CA SER A 12 3.02 1.00 7.61
C SER A 12 2.37 2.12 6.80
N TRP A 13 1.31 2.72 7.34
CA TRP A 13 0.60 3.82 6.70
C TRP A 13 1.49 5.06 6.48
N ALA A 14 2.27 5.46 7.48
CA ALA A 14 3.16 6.62 7.39
C ALA A 14 4.25 6.41 6.33
N HIS A 15 4.84 5.21 6.28
CA HIS A 15 5.78 4.84 5.23
C HIS A 15 5.13 4.89 3.83
N ALA A 16 3.91 4.38 3.67
CA ALA A 16 3.20 4.44 2.39
C ALA A 16 2.94 5.89 1.95
N ARG A 17 2.47 6.75 2.86
CA ARG A 17 2.20 8.16 2.57
C ARG A 17 3.45 8.94 2.22
N LEU A 18 4.56 8.67 2.91
CA LEU A 18 5.85 9.28 2.58
C LEU A 18 6.33 8.82 1.20
N GLY A 19 6.22 7.52 0.89
CA GLY A 19 6.53 6.97 -0.44
C GLY A 19 5.75 7.69 -1.55
N ALA A 20 4.44 7.84 -1.40
CA ALA A 20 3.58 8.55 -2.36
C ALA A 20 3.99 10.02 -2.56
N VAL A 21 4.34 10.74 -1.48
CA VAL A 21 4.83 12.13 -1.55
C VAL A 21 6.18 12.20 -2.29
N LEU A 22 7.08 11.24 -2.03
CA LEU A 22 8.38 11.18 -2.71
C LEU A 22 8.24 10.89 -4.20
N VAL A 23 7.34 9.99 -4.59
CA VAL A 23 7.00 9.76 -6.01
C VAL A 23 6.54 11.06 -6.67
N ARG A 24 5.58 11.76 -6.07
CA ARG A 24 5.04 13.03 -6.59
C ARG A 24 6.06 14.16 -6.67
N THR A 25 7.11 14.11 -5.85
CA THR A 25 8.20 15.09 -5.86
C THR A 25 9.40 14.65 -6.70
N GLY A 26 9.28 13.53 -7.44
CA GLY A 26 10.32 13.02 -8.34
C GLY A 26 11.47 12.29 -7.64
N ARG A 27 11.40 12.10 -6.32
CA ARG A 27 12.40 11.38 -5.51
C ARG A 27 12.11 9.88 -5.51
N VAL A 28 12.07 9.31 -6.70
CA VAL A 28 11.58 7.96 -6.99
C VAL A 28 12.39 6.87 -6.25
N ASP A 29 13.70 7.02 -6.14
CA ASP A 29 14.54 6.01 -5.48
C ASP A 29 14.35 5.97 -3.96
N GLU A 30 14.16 7.11 -3.33
CA GLU A 30 13.84 7.19 -1.90
C GLU A 30 12.43 6.69 -1.60
N ALA A 31 11.50 6.94 -2.53
CA ALA A 31 10.15 6.41 -2.41
C ALA A 31 10.14 4.88 -2.30
N ALA A 32 10.99 4.19 -3.08
CA ALA A 32 11.08 2.73 -3.07
C ALA A 32 11.37 2.17 -1.67
N HIS A 33 12.34 2.75 -0.96
CA HIS A 33 12.67 2.34 0.40
C HIS A 33 11.46 2.42 1.34
N HIS A 34 10.70 3.52 1.28
CA HIS A 34 9.53 3.70 2.13
C HIS A 34 8.34 2.84 1.71
N VAL A 35 8.13 2.60 0.41
CA VAL A 35 7.11 1.68 -0.08
C VAL A 35 7.39 0.24 0.39
N ASP A 36 8.65 -0.21 0.32
CA ASP A 36 9.05 -1.53 0.79
C ASP A 36 8.87 -1.67 2.32
N ALA A 37 9.26 -0.65 3.08
CA ALA A 37 9.03 -0.62 4.52
C ALA A 37 7.53 -0.66 4.88
N ALA A 38 6.68 0.00 4.11
CA ALA A 38 5.23 -0.01 4.31
C ALA A 38 4.63 -1.41 4.09
N LEU A 39 5.07 -2.12 3.05
CA LEU A 39 4.62 -3.48 2.74
C LEU A 39 5.19 -4.53 3.70
N GLY A 40 6.39 -4.29 4.25
CA GLY A 40 7.05 -5.18 5.21
C GLY A 40 6.58 -5.03 6.65
N THR A 41 5.78 -4.01 6.96
CA THR A 41 5.32 -3.72 8.33
C THR A 41 3.80 -3.64 8.40
N GLY A 42 3.23 -3.81 9.59
CA GLY A 42 1.82 -3.60 9.84
C GLY A 42 0.89 -4.76 9.40
N PRO A 43 -0.37 -4.72 9.86
CA PRO A 43 -1.39 -5.68 9.45
C PRO A 43 -1.88 -5.41 8.02
N PRO A 44 -2.57 -6.37 7.37
CA PRO A 44 -3.07 -6.24 6.00
C PRO A 44 -3.88 -4.96 5.70
N LEU A 45 -4.55 -4.39 6.70
CA LEU A 45 -5.28 -3.12 6.58
C LEU A 45 -4.37 -1.93 6.20
N GLY A 46 -3.12 -1.91 6.68
CA GLY A 46 -2.15 -0.87 6.31
C GLY A 46 -1.59 -1.03 4.90
N HIS A 47 -1.67 -2.24 4.35
CA HIS A 47 -1.10 -2.55 3.04
C HIS A 47 -1.92 -2.05 1.86
N TYR A 48 -3.17 -1.60 2.04
CA TYR A 48 -3.92 -0.99 0.94
C TYR A 48 -3.22 0.26 0.42
N GLU A 49 -2.81 1.14 1.33
CA GLU A 49 -2.09 2.38 1.02
C GLU A 49 -0.69 2.07 0.49
N ALA A 50 -0.02 1.07 1.07
CA ALA A 50 1.29 0.63 0.62
C ALA A 50 1.26 0.07 -0.82
N ARG A 51 0.22 -0.71 -1.18
CA ARG A 51 0.03 -1.23 -2.55
C ARG A 51 -0.29 -0.10 -3.54
N LEU A 52 -1.08 0.89 -3.15
CA LEU A 52 -1.30 2.08 -3.98
C LEU A 52 0.01 2.83 -4.22
N ALA A 53 0.78 3.12 -3.18
CA ALA A 53 2.09 3.77 -3.30
C ALA A 53 3.07 2.97 -4.16
N ARG A 54 3.02 1.63 -4.11
CA ARG A 54 3.77 0.74 -5.01
C ARG A 54 3.33 0.88 -6.47
N CYS A 55 2.04 1.03 -6.74
CA CYS A 55 1.54 1.28 -8.10
C CYS A 55 2.02 2.64 -8.62
N GLU A 56 1.93 3.69 -7.81
CA GLU A 56 2.43 5.03 -8.16
C GLU A 56 3.93 5.00 -8.46
N LEU A 57 4.72 4.31 -7.64
CA LEU A 57 6.15 4.11 -7.84
C LEU A 57 6.46 3.40 -9.16
N ALA A 58 5.78 2.29 -9.44
CA ALA A 58 5.99 1.53 -10.67
C ALA A 58 5.66 2.35 -11.92
N VAL A 59 4.57 3.14 -11.88
CA VAL A 59 4.21 4.05 -12.97
C VAL A 59 5.28 5.14 -13.16
N ALA A 60 5.77 5.75 -12.07
CA ALA A 60 6.80 6.78 -12.13
C ALA A 60 8.15 6.26 -12.65
N ARG A 61 8.44 4.97 -12.45
CA ARG A 61 9.62 4.27 -12.99
C ARG A 61 9.46 3.78 -14.42
N HIS A 62 8.24 3.83 -14.97
CA HIS A 62 7.90 3.17 -16.23
C HIS A 62 8.17 1.66 -16.19
N ASP A 63 7.95 1.04 -15.03
CA ASP A 63 8.15 -0.39 -14.86
C ASP A 63 7.12 -1.19 -15.69
N ALA A 64 7.59 -2.23 -16.38
CA ALA A 64 6.75 -3.05 -17.25
C ALA A 64 5.63 -3.80 -16.50
N ASP A 65 5.78 -4.00 -15.19
CA ASP A 65 4.82 -4.70 -14.33
C ASP A 65 3.77 -3.77 -13.70
N ALA A 66 3.82 -2.45 -13.93
CA ALA A 66 2.91 -1.48 -13.30
C ALA A 66 1.42 -1.85 -13.48
N ALA A 67 1.04 -2.33 -14.68
CA ALA A 67 -0.33 -2.77 -14.95
C ALA A 67 -0.74 -4.00 -14.12
N ALA A 68 0.17 -4.96 -13.93
CA ALA A 68 -0.07 -6.14 -13.12
C ALA A 68 -0.21 -5.77 -11.63
N LEU A 69 0.61 -4.83 -11.15
CA LEU A 69 0.55 -4.32 -9.79
C LEU A 69 -0.77 -3.60 -9.51
N LEU A 70 -1.24 -2.78 -10.45
CA LEU A 70 -2.54 -2.13 -10.37
C LEU A 70 -3.69 -3.15 -10.29
N ALA A 71 -3.67 -4.17 -11.14
CA ALA A 71 -4.68 -5.22 -11.13
C ALA A 71 -4.73 -5.98 -9.80
N ASP A 72 -3.57 -6.36 -9.26
CA ASP A 72 -3.47 -7.03 -7.97
C ASP A 72 -3.94 -6.13 -6.80
N ALA A 73 -3.57 -4.85 -6.81
CA ALA A 73 -3.98 -3.90 -5.78
C ALA A 73 -5.51 -3.73 -5.74
N VAL A 74 -6.14 -3.59 -6.90
CA VAL A 74 -7.61 -3.49 -7.03
C VAL A 74 -8.30 -4.77 -6.55
N ASP A 75 -7.83 -5.92 -7.00
CA ASP A 75 -8.40 -7.21 -6.62
C ASP A 75 -8.31 -7.45 -5.11
N ARG A 76 -7.18 -7.11 -4.47
CA ARG A 76 -7.05 -7.19 -3.00
C ARG A 76 -7.94 -6.19 -2.28
N ALA A 77 -8.07 -4.95 -2.78
CA ALA A 77 -9.00 -3.95 -2.22
C ALA A 77 -10.45 -4.43 -2.27
N ILE A 78 -10.86 -5.05 -3.37
CA ILE A 78 -12.19 -5.61 -3.54
C ILE A 78 -12.41 -6.79 -2.58
N ARG A 79 -11.48 -7.75 -2.55
CA ARG A 79 -11.61 -8.96 -1.73
C ARG A 79 -11.60 -8.68 -0.23
N GLY A 80 -10.73 -7.81 0.25
CA GLY A 80 -10.65 -7.48 1.67
C GLY A 80 -11.54 -6.30 2.10
N GLY A 81 -12.27 -5.69 1.15
CA GLY A 81 -13.28 -4.67 1.42
C GLY A 81 -14.69 -5.25 1.58
N HIS A 82 -15.68 -4.58 0.98
CA HIS A 82 -17.11 -4.90 1.15
C HIS A 82 -17.49 -6.34 0.78
N LEU A 83 -16.75 -7.03 -0.09
CA LEU A 83 -17.06 -8.43 -0.41
C LEU A 83 -16.75 -9.39 0.74
N ALA A 84 -15.66 -9.17 1.50
CA ALA A 84 -15.39 -9.94 2.72
C ALA A 84 -16.49 -9.69 3.76
N SER A 85 -16.87 -8.42 3.95
CA SER A 85 -17.97 -8.05 4.85
C SER A 85 -19.29 -8.71 4.43
N ARG A 86 -19.62 -8.66 3.14
CA ARG A 86 -20.83 -9.29 2.60
C ARG A 86 -20.82 -10.79 2.86
N ARG A 87 -19.72 -11.50 2.59
CA ARG A 87 -19.60 -12.94 2.85
C ARG A 87 -19.77 -13.29 4.34
N ALA A 88 -19.23 -12.47 5.24
CA ALA A 88 -19.42 -12.67 6.68
C ALA A 88 -20.88 -12.47 7.12
N LEU A 89 -21.59 -11.56 6.45
CA LEU A 89 -23.00 -11.23 6.74
C LEU A 89 -24.00 -12.11 5.99
N THR A 90 -23.55 -12.89 5.01
CA THR A 90 -24.35 -13.90 4.28
C THR A 90 -23.64 -15.26 4.34
N PRO A 91 -23.62 -15.92 5.52
CA PRO A 91 -23.12 -17.29 5.64
C PRO A 91 -24.01 -18.26 4.82
N PRO A 92 -23.49 -19.46 4.47
CA PRO A 92 -24.21 -20.46 3.66
C PRO A 92 -25.50 -20.96 4.33
#